data_AF-A0A535RYU5-F1
#
_entry.id   AF-A0A535RYU5-F1
#
_cell.length_a   1.000
_cell.length_b   1.000
_cell.length_c   1.000
_cell.angle_alpha   90.00
_cell.angle_beta   90.00
_cell.angle_gamma   90.00
#
_symmetry.space_group_name_H-M   'P 1'
#
loop_
_entity.id
_entity.type
_entity.pdbx_description
1 polymer ?
#
loop_
_entity_poly.entity_id
_entity_poly.type
_entity_poly.pdbx_seq_one_letter_code
_entity_poly.pdbx_strand_id
1 'polypeptide(L)'
;MSDLRVLDADGIERAAWAWDRHEGRGLDEYHAAERAALAAIEAADLGSLWEDLRRTLFGLTESQGALVHWKAKHGDLGHKAERAAFGAALGLLARDGLPHPQFVALVRPMAEVLPWLLPETPPLPLR
;
A
#
# COMPACT_ATOMS: atom_id res chain seq x y z
N MET A 1 -3.97 2.11 20.42
CA MET A 1 -3.81 3.29 19.54
C MET A 1 -4.14 2.81 18.14
N SER A 2 -5.36 3.07 17.67
CA SER A 2 -6.02 2.24 16.65
C SER A 2 -5.55 2.50 15.22
N ASP A 3 -5.11 1.44 14.53
CA ASP A 3 -4.88 1.34 13.07
C ASP A 3 -6.12 1.70 12.22
N LEU A 4 -7.29 1.88 12.84
CA LEU A 4 -8.54 2.27 12.19
C LEU A 4 -8.48 3.63 11.47
N ARG A 5 -7.51 4.49 11.80
CA ARG A 5 -7.30 5.77 11.08
C ARG A 5 -6.77 5.60 9.67
N VAL A 6 -6.20 4.44 9.33
CA VAL A 6 -5.77 4.14 7.96
C VAL A 6 -6.92 4.19 6.95
N LEU A 7 -8.14 3.87 7.43
CA LEU A 7 -9.35 3.79 6.61
C LEU A 7 -10.25 5.03 6.74
N ASP A 8 -9.81 6.06 7.48
CA ASP A 8 -10.52 7.36 7.51
C ASP A 8 -10.07 8.26 6.34
N ALA A 9 -10.81 9.34 6.10
CA ALA A 9 -10.55 10.22 4.96
C ALA A 9 -9.12 10.80 4.95
N ASP A 10 -8.59 11.13 6.13
CA ASP A 10 -7.25 11.71 6.29
C ASP A 10 -6.16 10.67 6.00
N GLY A 11 -6.35 9.41 6.42
CA GLY A 11 -5.46 8.30 6.12
C GLY A 11 -5.37 7.99 4.63
N ILE A 12 -6.51 8.02 3.93
CA ILE A 12 -6.58 7.75 2.49
C ILE A 12 -5.95 8.90 1.70
N GLU A 13 -6.24 10.16 2.05
CA GLU A 13 -5.60 11.34 1.45
C GLU A 13 -4.08 11.30 1.61
N ARG A 14 -3.60 10.92 2.79
CA ARG A 14 -2.17 10.79 3.07
C ARG A 14 -1.50 9.66 2.28
N ALA A 15 -2.15 8.51 2.17
CA ALA A 15 -1.66 7.40 1.35
C ALA A 15 -1.58 7.79 -0.14
N ALA A 16 -2.60 8.48 -0.65
CA ALA A 16 -2.64 8.96 -2.03
C ALA A 16 -1.55 10.00 -2.31
N TRP A 17 -1.37 10.97 -1.41
CA TRP A 17 -0.28 11.95 -1.50
C TRP A 17 1.11 11.29 -1.47
N ALA A 18 1.29 10.31 -0.59
CA ALA A 18 2.54 9.56 -0.49
C ALA A 18 2.83 8.75 -1.76
N TRP A 19 1.79 8.16 -2.36
CA TRP A 19 1.87 7.49 -3.66
C TRP A 19 2.27 8.46 -4.78
N ASP A 20 1.61 9.62 -4.90
CA ASP A 20 1.93 10.62 -5.92
C ASP A 20 3.40 11.05 -5.87
N ARG A 21 3.94 11.22 -4.66
CA ARG A 21 5.34 11.55 -4.46
C ARG A 21 6.27 10.40 -4.83
N HIS A 22 5.86 9.16 -4.60
CA HIS A 22 6.60 7.98 -4.98
C HIS A 22 6.64 7.83 -6.50
N GLU A 23 5.49 7.96 -7.16
CA GLU A 23 5.34 7.95 -8.62
C GLU A 23 6.15 9.06 -9.29
N GLY A 24 6.13 10.28 -8.73
CA GLY A 24 6.92 11.41 -9.23
C GLY A 24 8.46 11.21 -9.15
N ARG A 25 8.94 10.20 -8.42
CA ARG A 25 10.37 9.81 -8.37
C ARG A 25 10.71 8.66 -9.33
N GLY A 26 9.72 8.10 -10.01
CA GLY A 26 9.84 6.93 -10.87
C GLY A 26 9.37 5.65 -10.19
N LEU A 27 8.77 4.75 -10.98
CA LEU A 27 8.21 3.47 -10.51
C LEU A 27 9.08 2.26 -10.85
N ASP A 28 10.27 2.45 -11.42
CA ASP A 28 11.11 1.32 -11.85
C ASP A 28 11.54 0.43 -10.68
N GLU A 29 11.99 1.04 -9.59
CA GLU A 29 12.33 0.33 -8.34
C GLU A 29 11.11 -0.35 -7.73
N TYR A 30 9.95 0.32 -7.76
CA TYR A 30 8.69 -0.23 -7.29
C TYR A 30 8.28 -1.47 -8.08
N HIS A 31 8.25 -1.39 -9.41
CA HIS A 31 7.87 -2.53 -10.26
C HIS A 31 8.88 -3.68 -10.17
N ALA A 32 10.17 -3.38 -9.98
CA ALA A 32 11.17 -4.40 -9.72
C ALA A 32 10.92 -5.12 -8.39
N ALA A 33 10.62 -4.39 -7.33
CA ALA A 33 10.28 -4.94 -6.02
C ALA A 33 8.94 -5.71 -6.06
N GLU A 34 7.95 -5.24 -6.82
CA GLU A 34 6.66 -5.90 -7.02
C GLU A 34 6.82 -7.27 -7.66
N ARG A 35 7.60 -7.36 -8.75
CA ARG A 35 7.91 -8.64 -9.40
C ARG A 35 8.64 -9.59 -8.45
N ALA A 36 9.60 -9.08 -7.68
CA ALA A 36 10.32 -9.88 -6.70
C ALA A 36 9.40 -10.39 -5.58
N ALA A 37 8.46 -9.55 -5.12
CA ALA A 37 7.50 -9.92 -4.08
C ALA A 37 6.57 -11.02 -4.56
N LEU A 38 6.02 -10.90 -5.76
CA LEU A 38 5.17 -11.93 -6.36
C LEU A 38 5.93 -13.26 -6.54
N ALA A 39 7.17 -13.21 -7.00
CA ALA A 39 8.02 -14.39 -7.11
C ALA A 39 8.31 -15.03 -5.74
N ALA A 40 8.54 -14.23 -4.70
CA ALA A 40 8.76 -14.73 -3.34
C ALA A 40 7.49 -15.35 -2.74
N ILE A 41 6.32 -14.75 -2.96
CA ILE A 41 5.01 -15.28 -2.57
C ILE A 41 4.76 -16.64 -3.24
N GLU A 42 5.03 -16.73 -4.54
CA GLU A 42 4.91 -17.98 -5.29
C GLU A 42 5.86 -19.05 -4.76
N ALA A 43 7.14 -18.71 -4.55
CA ALA A 43 8.14 -19.62 -4.00
C ALA A 43 7.82 -20.12 -2.58
N ALA A 44 7.08 -19.32 -1.80
CA ALA A 44 6.63 -19.66 -0.46
C ALA A 44 5.25 -20.34 -0.40
N ASP A 45 4.63 -20.64 -1.54
CA ASP A 45 3.27 -21.21 -1.65
C ASP A 45 2.19 -20.35 -0.95
N LEU A 46 2.39 -19.02 -0.93
CA LEU A 46 1.49 -18.05 -0.30
C LEU A 46 0.46 -17.46 -1.27
N GLY A 47 0.31 -18.05 -2.47
CA GLY A 47 -0.54 -17.51 -3.54
C GLY A 47 -2.02 -17.39 -3.16
N SER A 48 -2.56 -18.34 -2.40
CA SER A 48 -3.95 -18.30 -1.93
C SER A 48 -4.20 -17.15 -0.95
N LEU A 49 -3.28 -16.97 0.01
CA LEU A 49 -3.31 -15.89 0.99
C LEU A 49 -3.18 -14.53 0.30
N TRP A 50 -2.32 -14.44 -0.72
CA TRP A 50 -2.19 -13.26 -1.55
C TRP A 50 -3.50 -12.92 -2.28
N GLU A 51 -4.16 -13.91 -2.89
CA GLU A 51 -5.41 -13.70 -3.61
C GLU A 51 -6.56 -13.27 -2.69
N ASP A 52 -6.64 -13.82 -1.47
CA ASP A 52 -7.63 -13.40 -0.49
C ASP A 52 -7.38 -11.96 -0.01
N LEU A 53 -6.11 -11.62 0.30
CA LEU A 53 -5.72 -10.26 0.67
C LEU A 53 -6.01 -9.27 -0.46
N ARG A 54 -5.70 -9.65 -1.71
CA ARG A 54 -5.99 -8.87 -2.92
C ARG A 54 -7.49 -8.61 -3.04
N ARG A 55 -8.33 -9.64 -2.90
CA ARG A 55 -9.80 -9.49 -2.92
C ARG A 55 -10.32 -8.62 -1.80
N THR A 56 -9.75 -8.70 -0.60
CA THR A 56 -10.14 -7.82 0.51
C THR A 56 -9.75 -6.37 0.23
N LEU A 57 -8.55 -6.10 -0.29
CA LEU A 57 -8.11 -4.75 -0.61
C LEU A 57 -8.99 -4.09 -1.68
N PHE A 58 -9.20 -4.76 -2.82
CA PHE A 58 -10.06 -4.24 -3.89
C PHE A 58 -11.55 -4.29 -3.51
N GLY A 59 -11.97 -5.27 -2.70
CA GLY A 59 -13.35 -5.38 -2.21
C GLY A 59 -13.71 -4.29 -1.20
N LEU A 60 -12.79 -3.88 -0.33
CA LEU A 60 -12.99 -2.79 0.63
C LEU A 60 -13.17 -1.43 -0.07
N THR A 61 -12.57 -1.23 -1.24
CA THR A 61 -12.82 -0.03 -2.05
C THR A 61 -14.10 -0.11 -2.88
N GLU A 62 -14.73 -1.28 -3.01
CA GLU A 62 -15.99 -1.47 -3.77
C GLU A 62 -17.23 -1.70 -2.90
N SER A 63 -17.10 -2.16 -1.65
CA SER A 63 -18.23 -2.66 -0.86
C SER A 63 -18.37 -2.08 0.54
N GLN A 64 -18.62 -0.76 0.64
CA GLN A 64 -19.50 -0.17 1.68
C GLN A 64 -20.08 1.16 1.17
N GLY A 65 -21.41 1.33 1.26
CA GLY A 65 -22.16 2.45 0.68
C GLY A 65 -21.78 3.86 1.15
N ALA A 66 -20.97 3.99 2.20
CA ALA A 66 -20.38 5.26 2.64
C ALA A 66 -19.14 5.67 1.81
N LEU A 67 -18.38 4.71 1.27
CA LEU A 67 -17.21 4.91 0.41
C LEU A 67 -17.59 5.04 -1.07
N VAL A 68 -18.74 4.52 -1.51
CA VAL A 68 -19.26 4.73 -2.88
C VAL A 68 -19.52 6.21 -3.16
N HIS A 69 -19.97 6.97 -2.15
CA HIS A 69 -20.14 8.42 -2.24
C HIS A 69 -18.79 9.18 -2.30
N TRP A 70 -17.71 8.56 -1.83
CA TRP A 70 -16.36 9.11 -1.81
C TRP A 70 -15.56 8.75 -3.07
N LYS A 71 -15.70 7.50 -3.58
CA LYS A 71 -15.21 7.04 -4.90
C LYS A 71 -15.83 7.85 -6.04
N ALA A 72 -17.10 8.24 -5.90
CA ALA A 72 -17.79 9.16 -6.81
C ALA A 72 -17.27 10.62 -6.76
N LYS A 73 -16.60 11.03 -5.67
CA LYS A 73 -16.13 12.40 -5.44
C LYS A 73 -14.61 12.58 -5.62
N HIS A 74 -13.81 11.51 -5.50
CA HIS A 74 -12.34 11.55 -5.47
C HIS A 74 -11.64 10.45 -6.30
N GLY A 75 -12.25 9.94 -7.38
CA GLY A 75 -11.82 8.73 -8.11
C GLY A 75 -10.31 8.44 -8.25
N ASP A 76 -9.48 9.43 -8.60
CA ASP A 76 -8.02 9.26 -8.74
C ASP A 76 -7.31 9.05 -7.39
N LEU A 77 -7.77 9.74 -6.34
CA LEU A 77 -7.21 9.68 -5.00
C LEU A 77 -7.38 8.29 -4.37
N GLY A 78 -8.55 7.67 -4.59
CA GLY A 78 -8.84 6.31 -4.12
C GLY A 78 -7.93 5.27 -4.76
N HIS A 79 -7.70 5.35 -6.08
CA HIS A 79 -6.77 4.44 -6.76
C HIS A 79 -5.33 4.58 -6.26
N LYS A 80 -4.88 5.79 -5.94
CA LYS A 80 -3.52 6.02 -5.42
C LYS A 80 -3.32 5.43 -4.02
N ALA A 81 -4.29 5.64 -3.14
CA ALA A 81 -4.26 5.02 -1.82
C ALA A 81 -4.35 3.49 -1.88
N GLU A 82 -5.13 2.96 -2.82
CA GLU A 82 -5.21 1.52 -3.08
C GLU A 82 -3.86 0.96 -3.55
N ARG A 83 -3.16 1.66 -4.45
CA ARG A 83 -1.80 1.28 -4.89
C ARG A 83 -0.78 1.32 -3.74
N ALA A 84 -0.86 2.32 -2.86
CA ALA A 84 -0.04 2.37 -1.65
C ALA A 84 -0.30 1.17 -0.72
N ALA A 85 -1.58 0.85 -0.48
CA ALA A 85 -1.98 -0.29 0.35
C ALA A 85 -1.57 -1.64 -0.28
N PHE A 86 -1.70 -1.77 -1.60
CA PHE A 86 -1.28 -2.94 -2.37
C PHE A 86 0.22 -3.20 -2.25
N GLY A 87 1.05 -2.17 -2.43
CA GLY A 87 2.50 -2.26 -2.21
C GLY A 87 2.84 -2.70 -0.79
N ALA A 88 2.19 -2.11 0.21
CA ALA A 88 2.40 -2.48 1.61
C ALA A 88 2.04 -3.95 1.90
N ALA A 89 0.92 -4.42 1.36
CA ALA A 89 0.47 -5.80 1.47
C ALA A 89 1.46 -6.79 0.84
N LEU A 90 1.97 -6.49 -0.36
CA LEU A 90 3.05 -7.27 -0.99
C LEU A 90 4.31 -7.31 -0.12
N GLY A 91 4.75 -6.15 0.37
CA GLY A 91 5.96 -6.06 1.19
C GLY A 91 5.84 -6.86 2.49
N LEU A 92 4.68 -6.79 3.16
CA LEU A 92 4.43 -7.56 4.38
C LEU A 92 4.37 -9.06 4.13
N LEU A 93 3.68 -9.49 3.07
CA LEU A 93 3.51 -10.90 2.75
C LEU A 93 4.81 -11.55 2.24
N ALA A 94 5.58 -10.82 1.44
CA ALA A 94 6.84 -11.29 0.86
C ALA A 94 8.07 -10.97 1.72
N ARG A 95 7.89 -10.44 2.95
CA ARG A 95 8.96 -9.87 3.78
C ARG A 95 10.17 -10.78 3.93
N ASP A 96 9.96 -12.07 4.15
CA ASP A 96 11.03 -13.03 4.40
C ASP A 96 11.81 -13.42 3.11
N GLY A 97 11.23 -13.14 1.93
CA GLY A 97 11.84 -13.41 0.63
C GLY A 97 12.40 -12.15 -0.07
N LEU A 98 12.27 -10.97 0.53
CA LEU A 98 12.69 -9.70 -0.07
C LEU A 98 13.94 -9.12 0.61
N PRO A 99 14.93 -8.67 -0.19
CA PRO A 99 15.94 -7.74 0.30
C PRO A 99 15.30 -6.47 0.85
N HIS A 100 15.85 -5.95 1.95
CA HIS A 100 15.31 -4.77 2.63
C HIS A 100 15.05 -3.56 1.71
N PRO A 101 15.92 -3.19 0.73
CA PRO A 101 15.62 -2.09 -0.19
C PRO A 101 14.35 -2.30 -1.03
N GLN A 102 14.06 -3.54 -1.42
CA GLN A 102 12.83 -3.87 -2.17
C GLN A 102 11.60 -3.82 -1.27
N PHE A 103 11.72 -4.29 -0.03
CA PHE A 103 10.69 -4.10 0.99
C PHE A 103 10.37 -2.62 1.19
N VAL A 104 11.39 -1.77 1.38
CA VAL A 104 11.21 -0.32 1.53
C VAL A 104 10.50 0.27 0.31
N ALA A 105 10.91 -0.07 -0.91
CA ALA A 105 10.29 0.44 -2.14
C ALA A 105 8.78 0.15 -2.20
N LEU A 106 8.33 -0.98 -1.65
CA LEU A 106 6.92 -1.38 -1.64
C LEU A 106 6.11 -0.69 -0.54
N VAL A 107 6.63 -0.63 0.69
CA VAL A 107 5.86 -0.17 1.85
C VAL A 107 5.93 1.34 2.06
N ARG A 108 6.88 2.04 1.42
CA ARG A 108 7.16 3.47 1.67
C ARG A 108 5.94 4.40 1.55
N PRO A 109 5.06 4.26 0.55
CA PRO A 109 3.86 5.10 0.47
C PRO A 109 2.94 4.90 1.69
N MET A 110 2.81 3.67 2.16
CA MET A 110 1.94 3.35 3.28
C MET A 110 2.58 3.62 4.64
N ALA A 111 3.92 3.64 4.72
CA ALA A 111 4.65 3.99 5.94
C ALA A 111 4.37 5.42 6.42
N GLU A 112 3.92 6.30 5.52
CA GLU A 112 3.44 7.64 5.88
C GLU A 112 2.18 7.60 6.75
N VAL A 113 1.35 6.59 6.58
CA VAL A 113 0.11 6.38 7.35
C VAL A 113 0.36 5.42 8.52
N LEU A 114 1.24 4.45 8.30
CA LEU A 114 1.62 3.39 9.23
C LEU A 114 3.12 3.43 9.52
N PRO A 115 3.58 4.32 10.42
CA PRO A 115 5.02 4.51 10.68
C PRO A 115 5.76 3.26 11.15
N TRP A 116 5.03 2.27 11.69
CA TRP A 116 5.60 0.99 12.11
C TRP A 116 6.06 0.12 10.92
N LEU A 117 5.63 0.41 9.69
CA LEU A 117 6.11 -0.28 8.49
C LEU A 117 7.59 0.04 8.20
N LEU A 118 8.04 1.25 8.53
CA LEU A 118 9.44 1.71 8.38
C LEU A 118 9.85 2.51 9.63
N PRO A 119 10.08 1.85 10.78
CA PRO A 119 10.41 2.55 12.01
C PRO A 119 11.72 3.36 11.94
N GLU A 120 12.62 3.00 11.02
CA GLU A 120 13.85 3.71 10.71
C GLU A 120 13.66 5.00 9.91
N THR A 121 12.47 5.22 9.32
CA THR A 121 12.16 6.40 8.51
C THR A 121 11.00 7.16 9.14
N PRO A 122 11.21 8.38 9.68
CA PRO A 122 10.11 9.17 10.21
C PRO A 122 9.14 9.56 9.08
N PRO A 123 7.81 9.55 9.34
CA PRO A 123 6.82 10.00 8.36
C PRO A 123 7.07 11.47 8.01
N LEU A 124 6.90 11.82 6.75
CA LEU A 124 7.12 13.17 6.25
C LEU A 124 6.08 14.15 6.80
N PRO A 125 6.45 15.43 7.03
CA PRO A 125 5.47 16.45 7.39
C PRO A 125 4.46 16.66 6.26
N LEU A 126 3.17 16.71 6.59
CA LEU A 126 2.13 17.18 5.66
C LEU A 126 2.37 18.68 5.40
N ARG A 127 2.21 19.10 4.14
CA ARG A 127 2.26 20.53 3.77
C ARG A 127 0.91 21.19 3.95
#